data_AF-A0A9W4RFA5-F1
#
_entry.id   AF-A0A9W4RFA5-F1
#
_cell.length_a   1.000
_cell.length_b   1.000
_cell.length_c   1.000
_cell.angle_alpha   90.00
_cell.angle_beta   90.00
_cell.angle_gamma   90.00
#
_symmetry.space_group_name_H-M   'P 1'
#
loop_
_entity.id
_entity.type
_entity.pdbx_description
1 polymer ?
#
loop_
_entity_poly.entity_id
_entity_poly.type
_entity_poly.pdbx_seq_one_letter_code
_entity_poly.pdbx_strand_id
1 'polypeptide(L)'
;MDGAAFKAALNKLGYTQTSFAREFRVKLRTVQNWARIGPPEHVQAFIGAMLRQHILSPETQTWASDSEALADCSDAMYASVHSLFLKSVRAGWPREVVAATMNLLVERALAKKS
;
A
#
# COMPACT_ATOMS: atom_id res chain seq x y z
N MET A 1 -5.43 -9.95 15.36
CA MET A 1 -5.92 -10.43 14.05
C MET A 1 -5.97 -11.95 14.08
N ASP A 2 -7.15 -12.53 13.86
CA ASP A 2 -7.33 -13.98 13.74
C ASP A 2 -7.10 -14.46 12.30
N GLY A 3 -7.29 -15.76 12.04
CA GLY A 3 -7.09 -16.34 10.71
C GLY A 3 -8.05 -15.80 9.64
N ALA A 4 -9.29 -15.48 10.02
CA ALA A 4 -10.28 -14.91 9.11
C ALA A 4 -9.90 -13.47 8.71
N ALA A 5 -9.54 -12.65 9.69
CA ALA A 5 -9.07 -11.29 9.47
C ALA A 5 -7.76 -11.25 8.66
N PHE A 6 -6.87 -12.23 8.84
CA PHE A 6 -5.67 -12.37 7.99
C PHE A 6 -6.02 -12.66 6.53
N LYS A 7 -6.95 -13.58 6.25
CA LYS A 7 -7.42 -13.84 4.88
C LYS A 7 -8.04 -12.61 4.23
N ALA A 8 -8.88 -11.88 4.97
CA ALA A 8 -9.49 -10.65 4.49
C ALA A 8 -8.43 -9.58 4.17
N ALA A 9 -7.41 -9.45 5.03
CA ALA A 9 -6.29 -8.54 4.80
C ALA A 9 -5.49 -8.90 3.53
N LEU A 10 -5.18 -10.19 3.31
CA LEU A 10 -4.49 -10.63 2.09
C LEU A 10 -5.30 -10.29 0.84
N ASN A 11 -6.59 -10.60 0.83
CA ASN A 11 -7.46 -10.30 -0.30
C ASN A 11 -7.51 -8.79 -0.57
N LYS A 12 -7.64 -7.97 0.47
CA LYS A 12 -7.63 -6.52 0.35
C LYS A 12 -6.32 -6.01 -0.25
N LEU A 13 -5.19 -6.62 0.12
CA LEU A 13 -3.87 -6.29 -0.42
C LEU A 13 -3.60 -6.91 -1.81
N GLY A 14 -4.57 -7.61 -2.41
CA GLY A 14 -4.41 -8.26 -3.71
C GLY A 14 -3.58 -9.56 -3.70
N TYR A 15 -3.39 -10.17 -2.52
CA TYR A 15 -2.62 -11.39 -2.38
C TYR A 15 -3.49 -12.64 -2.22
N THR A 16 -3.04 -13.72 -2.88
CA THR A 16 -3.38 -15.09 -2.48
C THR A 16 -2.36 -15.57 -1.44
N GLN A 17 -2.66 -16.63 -0.69
CA GLN A 17 -1.68 -17.24 0.22
C GLN A 17 -0.40 -17.68 -0.51
N THR A 18 -0.53 -18.15 -1.75
CA THR A 18 0.59 -18.58 -2.60
C THR A 18 1.43 -17.42 -3.10
N SER A 19 0.80 -16.32 -3.55
CA SER A 19 1.56 -15.13 -3.99
C SER A 19 2.22 -14.42 -2.82
N PHE A 20 1.54 -14.30 -1.68
CA PHE A 20 2.12 -13.77 -0.45
C PHE A 20 3.34 -14.57 0.02
N ALA A 21 3.21 -15.90 0.07
CA ALA A 21 4.31 -16.80 0.45
C ALA A 21 5.54 -16.59 -0.44
N ARG A 22 5.33 -16.45 -1.75
CA ARG A 22 6.39 -16.25 -2.73
C ARG A 22 7.06 -14.89 -2.58
N GLU A 23 6.28 -13.83 -2.48
CA GLU A 23 6.78 -12.44 -2.43
C GLU A 23 7.61 -12.19 -1.17
N PHE A 24 7.09 -12.61 -0.01
CA PHE A 24 7.76 -12.40 1.27
C PHE A 24 8.68 -13.54 1.67
N ARG A 25 8.92 -14.50 0.77
CA ARG A 25 9.80 -15.68 0.97
C ARG A 25 9.45 -16.46 2.25
N VAL A 26 8.16 -16.60 2.53
CA VAL A 26 7.63 -17.38 3.65
C VAL A 26 7.17 -18.74 3.11
N LYS A 27 7.40 -19.83 3.85
CA LYS A 27 6.91 -21.16 3.45
C LYS A 27 5.38 -21.14 3.35
N LEU A 28 4.83 -21.69 2.26
CA LEU A 28 3.38 -21.73 2.03
C LEU A 28 2.60 -22.35 3.20
N ARG A 29 3.12 -23.45 3.78
CA ARG A 29 2.52 -24.11 4.94
C ARG A 29 2.41 -23.19 6.16
N THR A 30 3.37 -22.29 6.35
CA THR A 30 3.35 -21.29 7.43
C THR A 30 2.23 -20.28 7.19
N VAL A 31 2.10 -19.77 5.97
CA VAL A 31 1.02 -18.83 5.58
C VAL A 31 -0.35 -19.48 5.71
N GLN A 32 -0.49 -20.75 5.29
CA GLN A 32 -1.72 -21.54 5.46
C GLN A 32 -2.07 -21.74 6.94
N ASN A 33 -1.07 -21.97 7.80
CA ASN A 33 -1.30 -22.08 9.22
C ASN A 33 -1.79 -20.74 9.79
N TRP A 34 -1.19 -19.61 9.41
CA TRP A 34 -1.66 -18.28 9.80
C TRP A 34 -3.09 -18.00 9.35
N ALA A 35 -3.46 -18.46 8.15
CA ALA A 35 -4.84 -18.37 7.67
C ALA A 35 -5.85 -19.20 8.49
N ARG A 36 -5.38 -20.17 9.26
CA ARG A 36 -6.22 -20.99 10.16
C ARG A 36 -6.28 -20.42 11.57
N ILE A 37 -5.14 -20.04 12.16
CA ILE A 37 -5.04 -19.70 13.59
C ILE A 37 -4.65 -18.24 13.87
N GLY A 38 -4.38 -17.45 12.84
CA GLY A 38 -3.84 -16.10 12.94
C GLY A 38 -2.31 -16.08 12.81
N PRO A 39 -1.73 -14.99 12.27
CA PRO A 39 -0.29 -14.83 12.20
C PRO A 39 0.28 -14.32 13.54
N PRO A 40 1.60 -14.49 13.78
CA PRO A 40 2.28 -13.89 14.93
C PRO A 40 2.12 -12.37 14.99
N GLU A 41 2.20 -11.79 16.18
CA GLU A 41 1.96 -10.35 16.41
C GLU A 41 2.80 -9.43 15.53
N HIS A 42 4.09 -9.71 15.35
CA HIS A 42 4.96 -8.92 14.47
C HIS A 42 4.50 -8.95 13.00
N VAL A 43 3.96 -10.06 12.53
CA VAL A 43 3.37 -10.18 11.19
C VAL A 43 2.05 -9.42 11.12
N GLN A 44 1.24 -9.43 12.19
CA GLN A 44 0.03 -8.62 12.26
C GLN A 44 0.35 -7.13 12.15
N ALA A 45 1.38 -6.66 12.88
CA ALA A 45 1.84 -5.28 12.83
C ALA A 45 2.33 -4.91 11.41
N PHE A 46 3.08 -5.81 10.78
CA PHE A 46 3.54 -5.64 9.40
C PHE A 46 2.38 -5.51 8.41
N ILE A 47 1.40 -6.42 8.45
CA ILE A 47 0.23 -6.38 7.57
C ILE A 47 -0.62 -5.15 7.84
N GLY A 48 -0.78 -4.76 9.10
CA GLY A 48 -1.45 -3.52 9.46
C GLY A 48 -0.76 -2.29 8.86
N ALA A 49 0.56 -2.27 8.80
CA ALA A 49 1.31 -1.21 8.13
C ALA A 49 1.08 -1.21 6.60
N MET A 50 1.07 -2.39 5.96
CA MET A 50 0.75 -2.51 4.55
C MET A 50 -0.67 -2.01 4.24
N LEU A 51 -1.65 -2.39 5.05
CA LEU A 51 -3.05 -1.98 4.89
C LEU A 51 -3.22 -0.46 5.01
N ARG A 52 -2.47 0.21 5.88
CA ARG A 52 -2.49 1.68 6.00
C ARG A 52 -1.90 2.41 4.79
N GLN A 53 -1.06 1.73 4.01
CA GLN A 53 -0.42 2.27 2.82
C GLN A 53 -1.10 1.80 1.52
N HIS A 54 -2.10 0.92 1.64
CA HIS A 54 -2.79 0.35 0.50
C HIS A 54 -3.78 1.34 -0.09
N ILE A 55 -3.56 1.69 -1.36
CA ILE A 55 -4.46 2.54 -2.16
C ILE A 55 -5.52 1.61 -2.75
N LEU A 56 -6.79 1.88 -2.44
CA LEU A 56 -7.92 1.11 -2.95
C LEU A 56 -8.10 1.33 -4.46
N SER A 57 -8.54 0.28 -5.15
CA SER A 57 -8.88 0.40 -6.57
C SER A 57 -10.09 1.31 -6.76
N PRO A 58 -10.04 2.24 -7.74
CA PRO A 58 -11.17 3.09 -8.09
C PRO A 58 -12.41 2.30 -8.53
N GLU A 59 -12.25 1.06 -9.01
CA GLU A 59 -13.36 0.19 -9.46
C GLU A 59 -14.38 -0.14 -8.37
N THR A 60 -14.02 0.08 -7.11
CA THR A 60 -14.88 -0.14 -5.94
C THR A 60 -15.61 1.13 -5.48
N GLN A 61 -15.38 2.26 -6.14
CA GLN A 61 -15.88 3.58 -5.75
C GLN A 61 -16.75 4.19 -6.86
N THR A 62 -17.79 4.92 -6.46
CA THR A 62 -18.66 5.69 -7.37
C THR A 62 -18.67 7.13 -6.91
N TRP A 63 -18.28 8.06 -7.78
CA TRP A 63 -18.26 9.49 -7.48
C TRP A 63 -19.37 10.23 -8.21
N ALA A 64 -19.92 11.25 -7.57
CA ALA A 64 -20.91 12.13 -8.18
C ALA A 64 -20.29 13.22 -9.07
N SER A 65 -18.98 13.46 -8.95
CA SER A 65 -18.25 14.45 -9.75
C SER A 65 -16.75 14.15 -9.85
N ASP A 66 -16.10 14.75 -10.85
CA ASP A 66 -14.64 14.69 -11.02
C ASP A 66 -13.87 15.30 -9.84
N SER A 67 -14.44 16.33 -9.20
CA SER A 67 -13.85 16.97 -8.02
C SER A 67 -13.82 16.03 -6.81
N GLU A 68 -14.84 15.20 -6.66
CA GLU A 68 -14.93 14.21 -5.59
C GLU A 68 -13.95 13.06 -5.83
N ALA A 69 -13.88 12.57 -7.07
CA ALA A 69 -12.88 11.57 -7.48
C ALA A 69 -11.44 12.06 -7.25
N LEU A 70 -11.17 13.33 -7.53
CA LEU A 70 -9.86 13.95 -7.28
C LEU A 70 -9.53 14.02 -5.79
N ALA A 71 -10.49 14.42 -4.95
CA ALA A 71 -10.30 14.50 -3.50
C ALA A 71 -10.03 13.11 -2.91
N ASP A 72 -10.82 12.11 -3.27
CA ASP A 72 -10.63 10.71 -2.81
C ASP A 72 -9.29 10.13 -3.27
N CYS A 73 -8.92 10.36 -4.53
CA CYS A 73 -7.63 9.94 -5.06
C CYS A 73 -6.47 10.61 -4.30
N SER A 74 -6.57 11.92 -4.06
CA SER A 74 -5.59 12.68 -3.27
C SER A 74 -5.43 12.10 -1.87
N ASP A 75 -6.54 11.86 -1.16
CA ASP A 75 -6.52 11.32 0.20
C ASP A 75 -5.96 9.91 0.25
N ALA A 76 -6.33 9.06 -0.71
CA ALA A 76 -5.80 7.70 -0.81
C ALA A 76 -4.28 7.70 -1.06
N MET A 77 -3.78 8.63 -1.88
CA MET A 77 -2.34 8.75 -2.17
C MET A 77 -1.55 9.46 -1.06
N TYR A 78 -2.19 10.36 -0.30
CA TYR A 78 -1.52 11.28 0.61
C TYR A 78 -0.63 10.55 1.62
N ALA A 79 -1.13 9.49 2.26
CA ALA A 79 -0.36 8.75 3.28
C ALA A 79 0.94 8.17 2.72
N SER A 80 0.91 7.65 1.49
CA SER A 80 2.06 7.05 0.82
C SER A 80 3.06 8.11 0.33
N VAL A 81 2.56 9.18 -0.29
CA VAL A 81 3.40 10.31 -0.75
C VAL A 81 4.04 11.02 0.44
N HIS A 82 3.27 11.33 1.48
CA HIS A 82 3.76 11.98 2.69
C HIS A 82 4.80 11.11 3.43
N SER A 83 4.56 9.81 3.54
CA SER A 83 5.53 8.86 4.10
C SER A 83 6.84 8.86 3.32
N LEU A 84 6.79 8.83 1.98
CA LEU A 84 7.97 8.89 1.13
C LEU A 84 8.70 10.23 1.30
N PHE A 85 7.97 11.34 1.35
CA PHE A 85 8.52 12.68 1.56
C PHE A 85 9.31 12.75 2.87
N LEU A 86 8.67 12.35 3.98
CA LEU A 86 9.29 12.37 5.29
C LEU A 86 10.50 11.43 5.40
N LYS A 87 10.46 10.25 4.78
CA LYS A 87 11.60 9.33 4.75
C LYS A 87 12.80 9.95 4.04
N SER A 88 12.58 10.59 2.89
CA SER A 88 13.64 11.26 2.14
C SER A 88 14.25 12.44 2.92
N VAL A 89 13.40 13.26 3.56
CA VAL A 89 13.88 14.37 4.40
C VAL A 89 14.68 13.86 5.60
N ARG A 90 14.23 12.79 6.27
CA ARG A 90 14.95 12.17 7.38
C ARG A 90 16.28 11.54 6.97
N ALA A 91 16.41 11.12 5.71
CA ALA A 91 17.67 10.63 5.15
C ALA A 91 18.66 11.77 4.83
N GLY A 92 18.27 13.04 5.03
CA GLY A 92 19.15 14.21 4.89
C GLY A 92 18.93 15.03 3.62
N TRP A 93 17.94 14.70 2.78
CA TRP A 93 17.66 15.47 1.57
C TRP A 93 16.92 16.78 1.88
N PRO A 94 17.27 17.91 1.24
CA PRO A 94 16.54 19.16 1.36
C PRO A 94 15.08 19.01 0.90
N ARG A 95 14.14 19.68 1.57
CA ARG A 95 12.70 19.55 1.31
C ARG A 95 12.33 19.93 -0.13
N GLU A 96 12.96 20.98 -0.63
CA GLU A 96 12.75 21.53 -1.97
C GLU A 96 13.19 20.52 -3.04
N VAL A 97 14.31 19.83 -2.80
CA VAL A 97 14.84 18.79 -3.70
C VAL A 97 13.90 17.57 -3.72
N VAL A 98 13.39 17.15 -2.56
CA VAL A 98 12.44 16.04 -2.47
C VAL A 98 11.13 16.39 -3.19
N ALA A 99 10.59 17.59 -2.98
CA ALA A 99 9.38 18.06 -3.65
C ALA A 99 9.55 18.12 -5.18
N ALA A 100 10.65 18.70 -5.66
CA ALA A 100 10.96 18.75 -7.09
C ALA A 100 11.10 17.33 -7.69
N THR A 101 11.72 16.41 -6.97
CA THR A 101 11.86 15.01 -7.39
C THR A 101 10.50 14.32 -7.52
N MET A 102 9.56 14.56 -6.59
CA MET A 102 8.22 14.01 -6.67
C MET A 102 7.46 14.50 -7.91
N ASN A 103 7.55 15.79 -8.24
CA ASN A 103 6.97 16.33 -9.47
C ASN A 103 7.55 15.67 -10.72
N LEU A 104 8.88 15.54 -10.79
CA LEU A 104 9.56 14.86 -11.90
C LEU A 104 9.12 13.39 -12.04
N LEU A 105 8.84 12.69 -10.94
CA LEU A 105 8.34 11.31 -10.99
C LEU A 105 6.92 11.24 -11.59
N VAL A 106 6.04 12.19 -11.26
CA VAL A 106 4.70 12.28 -11.85
C VAL A 106 4.80 12.55 -13.36
N GLU A 107 5.59 13.54 -13.76
CA GLU A 107 5.82 13.86 -15.19
C GLU A 107 6.33 12.63 -15.97
N ARG A 108 7.31 11.90 -15.42
CA ARG A 108 7.84 10.67 -16.03
C ARG A 108 6.79 9.56 -16.13
N ALA A 109 5.91 9.44 -15.14
CA ALA A 109 4.84 8.45 -15.16
C ALA A 109 3.80 8.75 -16.25
N LEU A 110 3.51 10.03 -16.49
CA LEU A 110 2.62 10.48 -17.56
C LEU A 110 3.26 10.28 -18.95
N ALA A 111 4.54 10.61 -19.11
CA ALA A 111 5.26 10.47 -20.38
C ALA A 111 5.44 9.02 -20.85
N LYS A 112 5.41 8.03 -19.93
CA LYS A 112 5.50 6.60 -20.27
C LYS A 112 4.20 6.01 -20.85
N LYS A 113 3.09 6.74 -20.81
CA LYS A 113 1.78 6.29 -21.33
C LYS A 113 1.49 6.78 -22.77
N SER A 114 2.35 7.63 -23.31
CA SER A 114 2.37 8.09 -24.71
C SER A 114 3.40 7.32 -25.52
#